data_AF-A0A952JLB5-F1
#
_entry.id   AF-A0A952JLB5-F1
#
_cell.length_a   1.000
_cell.length_b   1.000
_cell.length_c   1.000
_cell.angle_alpha   90.00
_cell.angle_beta   90.00
_cell.angle_gamma   90.00
#
_symmetry.space_group_name_H-M   'P 1'
#
loop_
_entity.id
_entity.type
_entity.pdbx_description
1 polymer ?
#
loop_
_entity_poly.entity_id
_entity_poly.type
_entity_poly.pdbx_seq_one_letter_code
_entity_poly.pdbx_strand_id
1 'polypeptide(L)'
;MKWLATNNNTNGECFELWDDGNKLANISFSKRTGFVRMVSNLGKRMFSFDKIGLFTPKKIIRNEYGFKLGKIIEEKPGSGKGLVVLDGKKYSFIYDKDNSGNLFLYDEQMQHNLLTCSFAAINSGISKTKSFLDSKIASLLLMLCWYTFQPHNAQAPDIG
;
A
#
# COMPACT_ATOMS: atom_id res chain seq x y z
N MET A 1 3.75 -3.39 -11.92
CA MET A 1 4.45 -2.84 -10.73
C MET A 1 4.94 -3.92 -9.78
N LYS A 2 6.01 -3.65 -9.01
CA LYS A 2 6.53 -4.52 -7.94
C LYS A 2 7.18 -3.71 -6.82
N TRP A 3 7.08 -4.22 -5.59
CA TRP A 3 7.81 -3.71 -4.43
C TRP A 3 9.11 -4.49 -4.21
N LEU A 4 10.21 -3.77 -3.97
CA LEU A 4 11.51 -4.32 -3.64
C LEU A 4 12.01 -3.76 -2.30
N ALA A 5 12.58 -4.60 -1.44
CA ALA A 5 13.28 -4.13 -0.24
C ALA A 5 14.72 -3.75 -0.62
N THR A 6 15.20 -2.59 -0.17
CA THR A 6 16.53 -2.10 -0.56
C THR A 6 17.50 -1.99 0.59
N ASN A 7 17.07 -1.44 1.73
CA ASN A 7 17.94 -1.24 2.89
C ASN A 7 17.11 -1.37 4.18
N ASN A 8 17.18 -2.54 4.81
CA ASN A 8 16.63 -2.78 6.12
C ASN A 8 17.78 -2.74 7.14
N ASN A 9 17.82 -1.70 7.95
CA ASN A 9 18.83 -1.55 9.00
C ASN A 9 18.17 -1.31 10.37
N THR A 10 18.99 -1.04 11.38
CA THR A 10 18.52 -0.76 12.74
C THR A 10 17.63 0.49 12.82
N ASN A 11 17.82 1.46 11.92
CA ASN A 11 17.13 2.75 11.94
C ASN A 11 15.80 2.78 11.18
N GLY A 12 15.57 1.82 10.28
CA GLY A 12 14.35 1.77 9.49
C GLY A 12 14.35 0.69 8.41
N GLU A 13 13.23 0.65 7.69
CA GLU A 13 13.02 -0.26 6.54
C GLU A 13 12.73 0.58 5.30
N CYS A 14 13.36 0.25 4.18
CA CYS A 14 13.20 0.97 2.92
C CYS A 14 12.72 0.05 1.80
N PHE A 15 11.74 0.55 1.06
CA PHE A 15 11.10 -0.15 -0.05
C PHE A 15 11.06 0.73 -1.28
N GLU A 16 11.10 0.12 -2.46
CA GLU A 16 11.01 0.82 -3.73
C GLU A 16 9.90 0.23 -4.58
N LEU A 17 9.11 1.12 -5.20
CA LEU A 17 8.11 0.77 -6.20
C LEU A 17 8.76 0.87 -7.57
N TRP A 18 8.68 -0.21 -8.33
CA TRP A 18 9.20 -0.29 -9.68
C TRP A 18 8.09 -0.67 -10.66
N ASP A 19 8.16 -0.15 -11.87
CA ASP A 19 7.32 -0.55 -12.98
C ASP A 19 8.12 -0.54 -14.28
N ASP A 20 8.09 -1.66 -15.00
CA ASP A 20 8.83 -1.88 -16.24
C ASP A 20 10.27 -1.35 -16.24
N GLY A 21 11.05 -1.70 -15.20
CA GLY A 21 12.44 -1.26 -15.06
C GLY A 21 12.64 0.18 -14.59
N ASN A 22 11.57 0.96 -14.42
CA ASN A 22 11.63 2.32 -13.90
C ASN A 22 11.26 2.38 -12.42
N LYS A 23 12.03 3.14 -11.63
CA LYS A 23 11.72 3.39 -10.23
C LYS A 23 10.68 4.51 -10.11
N LEU A 24 9.50 4.18 -9.59
CA LEU A 24 8.39 5.12 -9.42
C LEU A 24 8.45 5.87 -8.08
N ALA A 25 8.75 5.15 -7.00
CA ALA A 25 8.77 5.72 -5.66
C ALA A 25 9.74 4.99 -4.72
N ASN A 26 10.22 5.69 -3.71
CA ASN A 26 10.91 5.13 -2.56
C ASN A 26 10.09 5.43 -1.29
N ILE A 27 9.99 4.44 -0.41
CA ILE A 27 9.31 4.54 0.87
C ILE A 27 10.29 4.17 1.98
N SER A 28 10.37 5.01 3.02
CA SER A 28 11.19 4.77 4.20
C SER A 28 10.33 4.80 5.47
N PHE A 29 10.34 3.71 6.23
CA PHE A 29 9.68 3.60 7.53
C PHE A 29 10.67 3.95 8.65
N SER A 30 10.38 5.02 9.39
CA SER A 30 11.15 5.41 10.57
C SER A 30 10.67 4.65 11.80
N LYS A 31 11.55 3.86 12.43
CA LYS A 31 11.25 3.17 13.69
C LYS A 31 11.12 4.15 14.87
N ARG A 32 11.83 5.28 14.82
CA ARG A 32 11.87 6.27 15.92
C ARG A 32 10.62 7.14 15.97
N THR A 33 10.09 7.54 14.81
CA THR A 33 9.03 8.55 14.74
C THR A 33 7.67 7.98 14.38
N GLY A 34 7.60 6.72 13.92
CA GLY A 34 6.37 6.11 13.42
C GLY A 34 5.88 6.68 12.08
N PHE A 35 6.56 7.70 11.55
CA PHE A 35 6.27 8.28 10.25
C PHE A 35 6.90 7.47 9.12
N VAL A 36 6.26 7.57 7.96
CA VAL A 36 6.65 6.95 6.72
C VAL A 36 6.84 8.04 5.69
N ARG A 37 8.03 8.12 5.12
CA ARG A 37 8.35 9.08 4.07
C ARG A 37 8.21 8.40 2.73
N MET A 38 7.54 9.04 1.78
CA MET A 38 7.56 8.67 0.37
C MET A 38 8.26 9.77 -0.43
N VAL A 39 9.09 9.34 -1.37
CA VAL A 39 9.74 10.19 -2.37
C VAL A 39 9.42 9.62 -3.74
N SER A 40 8.77 10.41 -4.59
CA SER A 40 8.45 10.07 -5.97
C SER A 40 8.59 11.29 -6.88
N ASN A 41 8.24 11.14 -8.15
CA ASN A 41 8.09 12.24 -9.11
C ASN A 41 7.04 13.29 -8.67
N LEU A 42 6.07 12.90 -7.82
CA LEU A 42 5.06 13.80 -7.25
C LEU A 42 5.60 14.62 -6.06
N GLY A 43 6.88 14.41 -5.69
CA GLY A 43 7.55 15.10 -4.60
C GLY A 43 7.73 14.25 -3.36
N LYS A 44 7.96 14.92 -2.23
CA LYS A 44 8.23 14.29 -0.92
C LYS A 44 7.01 14.46 -0.02
N ARG A 45 6.50 13.35 0.51
CA ARG A 45 5.33 13.33 1.41
C ARG A 45 5.61 12.48 2.63
N MET A 46 4.93 12.78 3.72
CA MET A 46 5.06 12.06 4.98
C MET A 46 3.69 11.59 5.45
N PHE A 47 3.64 10.36 5.95
CA PHE A 47 2.41 9.70 6.35
C PHE A 47 2.58 9.01 7.69
N SER A 48 1.48 8.81 8.40
CA SER A 48 1.41 7.93 9.56
C SER A 48 0.34 6.86 9.35
N PHE A 49 0.50 5.74 10.07
CA PHE A 49 -0.42 4.61 10.02
C PHE A 49 -0.95 4.27 11.40
N ASP A 50 -2.27 4.19 11.52
CA ASP A 50 -2.93 3.78 12.76
C ASP A 50 -3.69 2.48 12.54
N LYS A 51 -3.70 1.61 13.55
CA LYS A 51 -4.66 0.50 13.63
C LYS A 51 -5.75 0.88 14.62
N ILE A 52 -7.00 0.86 14.19
CA ILE A 52 -8.15 1.25 15.02
C ILE A 52 -9.23 0.16 14.94
N GLY A 53 -10.04 0.04 15.99
CA GLY A 53 -11.22 -0.83 16.02
C GLY A 53 -10.95 -2.15 16.73
N LEU A 54 -11.80 -2.45 17.72
CA LEU A 54 -11.70 -3.68 18.52
C LEU A 54 -12.35 -4.87 17.81
N PHE A 55 -13.54 -4.68 17.24
CA PHE A 55 -14.32 -5.72 16.56
C PHE A 55 -14.06 -5.79 15.04
N THR A 56 -13.88 -4.63 14.41
CA THR A 56 -13.55 -4.53 12.98
C THR A 56 -12.23 -3.77 12.86
N PRO A 57 -11.09 -4.46 13.00
CA PRO A 57 -9.80 -3.82 12.90
C PRO A 57 -9.65 -3.22 11.50
N LYS A 58 -9.13 -2.00 11.45
CA LYS A 58 -8.85 -1.26 10.22
C LYS A 58 -7.50 -0.58 10.34
N LYS A 59 -6.79 -0.50 9.21
CA LYS A 59 -5.56 0.29 9.11
C LYS A 59 -5.88 1.60 8.43
N ILE A 60 -5.45 2.73 8.99
CA ILE A 60 -5.73 4.07 8.48
C ILE A 60 -4.41 4.70 8.04
N ILE A 61 -4.41 5.40 6.92
CA ILE A 61 -3.33 6.27 6.49
C ILE A 61 -3.72 7.73 6.72
N ARG A 62 -2.80 8.50 7.29
CA ARG A 62 -2.93 9.94 7.50
C ARG A 62 -1.76 10.69 6.88
N ASN A 63 -2.00 11.95 6.51
CA ASN A 63 -0.93 12.86 6.09
C ASN A 63 -0.19 13.46 7.30
N GLU A 64 0.78 14.33 7.03
CA GLU A 64 1.61 15.01 8.02
C GLU A 64 0.83 15.89 9.02
N TYR A 65 -0.38 16.32 8.65
CA TYR A 65 -1.27 17.12 9.49
C TYR A 65 -2.30 16.26 10.25
N GLY A 66 -2.25 14.94 10.12
CA GLY A 66 -3.17 14.01 10.78
C GLY A 66 -4.52 13.83 10.07
N PHE A 67 -4.75 14.45 8.91
CA PHE A 67 -5.95 14.21 8.11
C PHE A 67 -5.94 12.79 7.55
N LYS A 68 -7.07 12.11 7.68
CA LYS A 68 -7.25 10.76 7.16
C LYS A 68 -7.41 10.81 5.64
N LEU A 69 -6.52 10.11 4.93
CA LEU A 69 -6.55 9.96 3.48
C LEU A 69 -7.27 8.67 3.05
N GLY A 70 -7.15 7.62 3.87
CA GLY A 70 -7.73 6.34 3.53
C GLY A 70 -7.66 5.30 4.61
N LYS A 71 -8.16 4.10 4.30
CA LYS A 71 -8.16 2.95 5.21
C LYS A 71 -8.20 1.63 4.45
N ILE A 72 -7.68 0.57 5.08
CA ILE A 72 -7.90 -0.83 4.72
C ILE A 72 -8.82 -1.45 5.76
N ILE A 73 -9.78 -2.23 5.29
CA ILE A 73 -10.63 -3.11 6.09
C ILE A 73 -10.45 -4.52 5.54
N GLU A 74 -10.03 -5.46 6.38
CA GLU A 74 -10.03 -6.87 6.01
C GLU A 74 -11.46 -7.43 6.07
N GLU A 75 -11.78 -8.32 5.13
CA GLU A 75 -13.03 -9.07 5.18
C GLU A 75 -13.02 -10.03 6.38
N LYS A 76 -11.92 -10.77 6.55
CA LYS A 76 -11.66 -11.64 7.69
C LYS A 76 -10.18 -11.55 8.06
N PRO A 77 -9.83 -11.59 9.37
CA PRO A 77 -8.44 -11.55 9.80
C PRO A 77 -7.57 -12.57 9.07
N GLY A 78 -6.58 -12.08 8.33
CA GLY A 78 -5.61 -12.94 7.63
C GLY A 78 -6.09 -13.58 6.32
N SER A 79 -7.29 -13.25 5.83
CA SER A 79 -7.80 -13.78 4.54
C SER A 79 -7.03 -13.27 3.31
N GLY A 80 -6.24 -12.20 3.47
CA GLY A 80 -5.60 -11.51 2.37
C GLY A 80 -6.57 -10.75 1.46
N LYS A 81 -7.86 -10.61 1.85
CA LYS A 81 -8.89 -9.94 1.05
C LYS A 81 -9.60 -8.87 1.86
N GLY A 82 -10.09 -7.85 1.17
CA GLY A 82 -10.89 -6.81 1.80
C GLY A 82 -11.07 -5.57 0.94
N LEU A 83 -11.26 -4.43 1.61
CA LEU A 83 -11.54 -3.15 0.98
C LEU A 83 -10.48 -2.11 1.31
N VAL A 84 -10.05 -1.37 0.29
CA VAL A 84 -9.37 -0.09 0.42
C VAL A 84 -10.41 1.02 0.24
N VAL A 85 -10.40 2.01 1.13
CA VAL A 85 -11.17 3.24 0.95
C VAL A 85 -10.20 4.41 0.92
N LEU A 86 -10.18 5.15 -0.18
CA LEU A 86 -9.29 6.30 -0.38
C LEU A 86 -10.13 7.47 -0.92
N ASP A 87 -10.07 8.62 -0.26
CA ASP A 87 -10.82 9.83 -0.67
C ASP A 87 -12.31 9.59 -0.99
N GLY A 88 -12.95 8.74 -0.18
CA GLY A 88 -14.38 8.38 -0.34
C GLY A 88 -14.66 7.29 -1.37
N LYS A 89 -13.71 6.95 -2.25
CA LYS A 89 -13.82 5.84 -3.20
C LYS A 89 -13.43 4.52 -2.57
N LYS A 90 -14.06 3.43 -2.99
CA LYS A 90 -13.82 2.09 -2.49
C LYS A 90 -13.26 1.20 -3.60
N TYR A 91 -12.38 0.30 -3.19
CA TYR A 91 -11.69 -0.63 -4.06
C TYR A 91 -11.57 -1.98 -3.35
N SER A 92 -11.79 -3.07 -4.06
CA SER A 92 -11.62 -4.41 -3.52
C SER A 92 -10.19 -4.88 -3.75
N PHE A 93 -9.55 -5.51 -2.77
CA PHE A 93 -8.20 -6.07 -2.93
C PHE A 93 -8.17 -7.56 -2.62
N ILE A 94 -7.28 -8.26 -3.33
CA ILE A 94 -6.92 -9.66 -3.09
C ILE A 94 -5.41 -9.77 -3.07
N TYR A 95 -4.86 -10.31 -1.98
CA TYR A 95 -3.46 -10.65 -1.85
C TYR A 95 -3.28 -12.17 -1.93
N ASP A 96 -2.69 -12.63 -3.03
CA ASP A 96 -2.38 -14.03 -3.29
C ASP A 96 -1.06 -14.40 -2.61
N LYS A 97 -1.12 -14.53 -1.29
CA LYS A 97 0.05 -14.77 -0.44
C LYS A 97 0.72 -16.12 -0.72
N ASP A 98 -0.07 -17.17 -0.93
CA ASP A 98 0.37 -18.56 -0.87
C ASP A 98 0.89 -19.09 -2.21
N ASN A 99 0.64 -18.36 -3.31
CA ASN A 99 1.07 -18.75 -4.64
C ASN A 99 2.00 -17.69 -5.25
N SER A 100 1.46 -16.62 -5.84
CA SER A 100 2.28 -15.67 -6.61
C SER A 100 2.95 -14.55 -5.78
N GLY A 101 2.44 -14.26 -4.58
CA GLY A 101 2.81 -13.07 -3.82
C GLY A 101 2.34 -11.77 -4.48
N ASN A 102 1.36 -11.84 -5.39
CA ASN A 102 0.81 -10.67 -6.06
C ASN A 102 -0.40 -10.11 -5.30
N LEU A 103 -0.55 -8.80 -5.40
CA LEU A 103 -1.71 -8.08 -4.94
C LEU A 103 -2.46 -7.53 -6.15
N PHE A 104 -3.76 -7.79 -6.16
CA PHE A 104 -4.72 -7.33 -7.16
C PHE A 104 -5.65 -6.32 -6.51
N LEU A 105 -5.91 -5.22 -7.21
CA LEU A 105 -6.85 -4.18 -6.81
C LEU A 105 -7.91 -4.04 -7.90
N TYR A 106 -9.16 -4.09 -7.50
CA TYR A 106 -10.32 -4.00 -8.37
C TYR A 106 -11.16 -2.78 -8.03
N ASP A 107 -12.08 -2.43 -8.93
CA ASP A 107 -13.20 -1.55 -8.58
C ASP A 107 -14.06 -2.12 -7.43
N GLU A 108 -15.05 -1.35 -6.97
CA GLU A 108 -15.90 -1.76 -5.85
C GLU A 108 -16.69 -3.04 -6.16
N GLN A 109 -17.08 -3.24 -7.43
CA GLN A 109 -17.90 -4.36 -7.91
C GLN A 109 -17.09 -5.58 -8.36
N MET A 110 -15.75 -5.53 -8.24
CA MET A 110 -14.81 -6.55 -8.71
C MET A 110 -14.94 -6.90 -10.20
N GLN A 111 -15.38 -5.95 -11.04
CA GLN A 111 -15.55 -6.15 -12.47
C GLN A 111 -14.26 -5.88 -13.23
N HIS A 112 -13.53 -4.83 -12.84
CA HIS A 112 -12.30 -4.42 -13.49
C HIS A 112 -11.10 -4.48 -12.55
N ASN A 113 -10.03 -5.15 -12.99
CA ASN A 113 -8.73 -5.09 -12.33
C ASN A 113 -8.09 -3.73 -12.67
N LEU A 114 -7.92 -2.90 -11.65
CA LEU A 114 -7.36 -1.56 -11.76
C LEU A 114 -5.84 -1.57 -11.65
N LEU A 115 -5.29 -2.52 -10.89
CA LEU A 115 -3.86 -2.57 -10.61
C LEU A 115 -3.44 -3.95 -10.13
N THR A 116 -2.32 -4.42 -10.67
CA THR A 116 -1.59 -5.59 -10.15
C THR A 116 -0.19 -5.17 -9.72
N CYS A 117 0.19 -5.51 -8.49
CA CYS A 117 1.50 -5.23 -7.93
C CYS A 117 2.07 -6.46 -7.23
N SER A 118 3.31 -6.81 -7.57
CA SER A 118 3.99 -7.92 -6.91
C SER A 118 4.60 -7.50 -5.58
N PHE A 119 4.37 -8.32 -4.55
CA PHE A 119 4.98 -8.24 -3.23
C PHE A 119 5.90 -9.44 -2.95
N ALA A 120 6.11 -10.32 -3.94
CA ALA A 120 6.86 -11.57 -3.78
C ALA A 120 8.26 -11.36 -3.17
N ALA A 121 8.98 -10.33 -3.61
CA ALA A 121 10.32 -9.99 -3.14
C ALA A 121 10.38 -9.53 -1.67
N ILE A 122 9.23 -9.21 -1.06
CA ILE A 122 9.13 -8.71 0.32
C ILE A 122 8.24 -9.59 1.21
N ASN A 123 7.60 -10.63 0.65
CA ASN A 123 6.70 -11.53 1.37
C ASN A 123 7.42 -12.33 2.47
N SER A 124 8.65 -12.78 2.20
CA SER A 124 9.45 -13.62 3.11
C SER A 124 9.90 -12.93 4.41
N GLY A 125 9.95 -11.60 4.43
CA GLY A 125 10.29 -10.82 5.64
C GLY A 125 9.09 -10.33 6.45
N ILE A 126 7.90 -10.28 5.86
CA ILE A 126 6.74 -9.56 6.43
C ILE A 126 5.64 -10.53 6.93
N SER A 127 5.70 -11.82 6.56
CA SER A 127 4.63 -12.82 6.75
C SER A 127 4.75 -13.68 8.03
N LYS A 128 4.87 -13.09 9.23
CA LYS A 128 4.65 -13.83 10.50
C LYS A 128 3.44 -13.34 11.30
N THR A 129 2.63 -12.45 10.73
CA THR A 129 1.51 -11.83 11.45
C THR A 129 0.19 -12.56 11.22
N LYS A 130 -0.67 -12.61 12.25
CA LYS A 130 -2.00 -13.24 12.21
C LYS A 130 -2.98 -12.53 11.28
N SER A 131 -2.81 -11.23 11.05
CA SER A 131 -3.62 -10.40 10.16
C SER A 131 -2.73 -9.68 9.16
N PHE A 132 -3.27 -9.43 7.96
CA PHE A 132 -2.61 -8.66 6.91
C PHE A 132 -2.50 -7.17 7.29
N LEU A 133 -3.37 -6.63 8.14
CA LEU A 133 -3.30 -5.26 8.67
C LEU A 133 -2.06 -5.02 9.53
N ASP A 134 -1.58 -6.05 10.23
CA ASP A 134 -0.38 -5.99 11.06
C ASP A 134 0.90 -6.01 10.23
N SER A 135 0.79 -6.37 8.96
CA SER A 135 1.90 -6.44 8.04
C SER A 135 2.24 -5.06 7.46
N LYS A 136 3.48 -4.92 6.98
CA LYS A 136 3.89 -3.77 6.15
C LYS A 136 3.22 -3.78 4.77
N ILE A 137 2.76 -4.94 4.29
CA ILE A 137 2.04 -5.06 3.01
C ILE A 137 0.80 -4.18 3.03
N ALA A 138 0.04 -4.13 4.13
CA ALA A 138 -1.10 -3.22 4.25
C ALA A 138 -0.70 -1.73 4.18
N SER A 139 0.43 -1.35 4.79
CA SER A 139 0.92 0.04 4.67
C SER A 139 1.32 0.35 3.23
N LEU A 140 2.08 -0.54 2.60
CA LEU A 140 2.53 -0.39 1.22
C LEU A 140 1.37 -0.40 0.22
N LEU A 141 0.29 -1.17 0.47
CA LEU A 141 -0.94 -1.12 -0.30
C LEU A 141 -1.60 0.26 -0.24
N LEU A 142 -1.75 0.85 0.95
CA LEU A 142 -2.32 2.20 1.07
C LEU A 142 -1.47 3.24 0.34
N MET A 143 -0.14 3.13 0.42
CA MET A 143 0.78 4.02 -0.29
C MET A 143 0.70 3.83 -1.80
N LEU A 144 0.59 2.58 -2.27
CA LEU A 144 0.39 2.23 -3.67
C LEU A 144 -0.90 2.85 -4.20
N CYS A 145 -2.03 2.63 -3.53
CA CYS A 145 -3.31 3.21 -3.93
C CYS A 145 -3.26 4.74 -3.92
N TRP A 146 -2.69 5.34 -2.86
CA TRP A 146 -2.53 6.78 -2.79
C TRP A 146 -1.73 7.32 -3.97
N TYR A 147 -0.57 6.72 -4.27
CA TYR A 147 0.29 7.15 -5.37
C TYR A 147 -0.38 6.97 -6.75
N THR A 148 -0.93 5.79 -7.04
CA THR A 148 -1.52 5.46 -8.34
C THR A 148 -2.72 6.35 -8.65
N PHE A 149 -3.55 6.68 -7.66
CA PHE A 149 -4.77 7.46 -7.87
C PHE A 149 -4.59 8.97 -7.67
N GLN A 150 -3.36 9.47 -7.61
CA GLN A 150 -3.14 10.92 -7.67
C GLN A 150 -3.59 11.47 -9.04
N PRO A 151 -4.23 12.66 -9.08
CA PRO A 151 -4.74 13.24 -10.32
C PRO A 151 -3.72 13.34 -11.45
N HIS A 152 -2.45 13.59 -11.11
CA HIS A 152 -1.34 13.71 -12.06
C HIS A 152 -0.91 12.39 -12.70
N ASN A 153 -1.25 11.25 -12.09
CA ASN A 153 -1.03 9.92 -12.66
C ASN A 153 -2.24 9.43 -13.47
N ALA A 154 -3.39 10.11 -13.38
CA ALA A 154 -4.60 9.81 -14.15
C ALA A 154 -4.62 10.50 -15.53
N GLN A 155 -3.58 11.26 -15.88
CA GLN A 155 -3.43 11.91 -17.18
C GLN A 155 -2.23 11.34 -17.94
N ALA A 156 -2.46 10.25 -18.66
CA ALA A 156 -1.97 10.13 -20.03
C ALA A 156 -3.22 9.93 -20.91
N PRO A 157 -3.80 11.00 -21.48
CA PRO A 157 -4.67 10.83 -22.62
C PRO A 157 -3.80 10.42 -23.81
N ASP A 158 -4.21 9.36 -24.51
CA ASP A 158 -3.77 9.10 -25.88
C ASP A 158 -3.88 10.41 -26.68
N ILE A 159 -2.74 10.90 -27.14
CA ILE A 159 -2.69 11.90 -28.20
C ILE A 159 -2.64 11.07 -29.48
N GLY A 160 -3.75 11.11 -30.22
CA GLY A 160 -3.98 10.30 -31.42
C GLY A 160 -3.21 10.73 -32.65
#